data_AF-A0A928J7S4-F1
#
_entry.id   AF-A0A928J7S4-F1
#
_cell.length_a   1.000
_cell.length_b   1.000
_cell.length_c   1.000
_cell.angle_alpha   90.00
_cell.angle_beta   90.00
_cell.angle_gamma   90.00
#
_symmetry.space_group_name_H-M   'P 1'
#
loop_
_entity.id
_entity.type
_entity.pdbx_description
1 polymer ?
#
loop_
_entity_poly.entity_id
_entity_poly.type
_entity_poly.pdbx_seq_one_letter_code
_entity_poly.pdbx_strand_id
1 'polypeptide(L)' 'MFLMNFDKKQRTERVIQFGEGGFLRGFVDWMLQKVNEKSDFDGSVVVVQPIEQGMCDML' A
#
# COMPACT_ATOMS: atom_id res chain seq x y z
N MET A 1 -24.72 -8.24 2.35
CA MET A 1 -23.32 -8.06 1.90
C MET A 1 -22.88 -6.68 2.37
N PHE A 2 -22.37 -6.56 3.60
CA PHE A 2 -21.91 -5.29 4.15
C PHE A 2 -20.47 -5.06 3.66
N LEU A 3 -20.26 -4.09 2.78
CA LEU A 3 -18.92 -3.57 2.48
C LEU A 3 -18.50 -2.70 3.68
N MET A 4 -17.61 -3.22 4.53
CA MET A 4 -16.91 -2.37 5.48
C MET A 4 -15.91 -1.52 4.70
N ASN A 5 -16.21 -0.23 4.54
CA ASN A 5 -15.21 0.75 4.13
C ASN A 5 -14.25 0.92 5.31
N PHE A 6 -13.06 0.32 5.20
CA PHE A 6 -11.96 0.62 6.11
C PHE A 6 -11.44 2.01 5.76
N ASP A 7 -11.63 2.97 6.67
CA ASP A 7 -11.06 4.30 6.55
C ASP A 7 -9.53 4.17 6.52
N LYS A 8 -8.92 4.23 5.33
CA LYS A 8 -7.46 4.21 5.16
C LYS A 8 -6.93 5.53 5.72
N LYS A 9 -6.15 5.46 6.79
CA LYS A 9 -5.42 6.63 7.32
C LYS A 9 -4.60 7.26 6.19
N GLN A 10 -4.94 8.48 5.79
CA GLN A 10 -4.16 9.23 4.81
C GLN A 10 -2.78 9.52 5.39
N ARG A 11 -1.74 9.18 4.63
CA ARG A 11 -0.32 9.40 4.95
C ARG A 11 0.36 9.98 3.73
N THR A 12 1.47 10.69 3.96
CA THR A 12 2.24 11.32 2.89
C THR A 12 2.82 10.27 1.94
N GLU A 13 2.67 10.46 0.63
CA GLU A 13 3.29 9.60 -0.39
C GLU A 13 4.82 9.70 -0.31
N ARG A 14 5.48 8.61 0.09
CA ARG A 14 6.94 8.59 0.30
C ARG A 14 7.65 7.42 -0.37
N VAL A 15 6.91 6.40 -0.77
CA VAL A 15 7.44 5.18 -1.37
C VAL A 15 6.73 4.93 -2.69
N ILE A 16 7.49 4.66 -3.76
CA ILE A 16 6.96 4.19 -5.04
C ILE A 16 7.29 2.72 -5.17
N GLN A 17 6.27 1.89 -5.40
CA GLN A 17 6.41 0.46 -5.61
C GLN A 17 6.06 0.12 -7.05
N PHE A 18 6.98 -0.53 -7.75
CA PHE A 18 6.71 -1.14 -9.05
C PHE A 18 6.24 -2.58 -8.84
N GLY A 19 5.04 -2.88 -9.30
CA GLY A 19 4.41 -4.18 -9.17
C GLY A 19 3.37 -4.25 -8.06
N GLU A 20 2.22 -4.82 -8.41
CA GLU A 20 1.02 -4.99 -7.59
C GLU A 20 0.83 -6.44 -7.12
N GLY A 21 1.93 -7.19 -6.97
CA GLY A 21 1.91 -8.57 -6.48
C GLY A 21 1.61 -8.66 -4.98
N GLY A 22 1.00 -9.77 -4.56
CA GLY A 22 0.72 -10.03 -3.14
C GLY A 22 1.96 -10.15 -2.27
N PHE A 23 3.12 -10.52 -2.82
CA PHE A 23 4.38 -10.61 -2.08
C PHE A 23 4.82 -9.25 -1.51
N LEU A 24 4.89 -8.22 -2.35
CA LEU A 24 5.30 -6.88 -1.91
C LEU A 24 4.30 -6.31 -0.90
N ARG A 25 2.99 -6.53 -1.13
CA ARG A 25 1.96 -6.12 -0.18
C ARG A 25 2.02 -6.86 1.16
N GLY A 26 2.31 -8.15 1.15
CA GLY A 26 2.40 -8.92 2.40
C GLY A 26 3.67 -8.62 3.18
N PHE A 27 4.77 -8.35 2.47
CA PHE A 27 6.09 -8.26 3.06
C PHE A 27 6.54 -6.81 3.30
N VAL A 28 6.55 -5.98 2.26
CA VAL A 28 7.07 -4.61 2.31
C VAL A 28 6.07 -3.67 2.99
N ASP A 29 4.77 -3.76 2.68
CA ASP A 29 3.77 -2.91 3.32
C ASP A 29 3.70 -3.16 4.83
N TRP A 30 3.87 -4.42 5.27
CA TRP A 30 3.94 -4.76 6.70
C TRP A 30 5.13 -4.09 7.38
N MET A 31 6.31 -4.08 6.74
CA MET A 31 7.48 -3.38 7.29
C MET A 31 7.23 -1.87 7.38
N LEU A 32 6.65 -1.27 6.33
CA LEU A 32 6.31 0.15 6.32
C LEU A 32 5.29 0.50 7.41
N GLN A 33 4.29 -0.37 7.62
CA GLN A 33 3.36 -0.23 8.72
C GLN A 33 4.09 -0.25 10.06
N LYS A 34 5.03 -1.17 10.27
CA LYS A 34 5.82 -1.22 11.52
C LYS A 34 6.68 0.02 11.73
N VAL A 35 7.23 0.60 10.66
CA VAL A 35 7.96 1.88 10.73
C VAL A 35 7.01 3.01 11.12
N ASN A 36 5.86 3.13 10.47
CA ASN A 36 4.84 4.13 10.80
C ASN A 36 4.28 4.00 12.22
N GLU A 37 4.22 2.79 12.78
CA GLU A 37 3.75 2.55 14.15
C GLU A 37 4.80 2.92 15.21
N LYS A 38 6.08 2.86 14.86
CA LYS A 38 7.21 3.02 15.79
C LYS A 38 7.95 4.35 15.65
N SER A 39 7.59 5.15 14.65
CA SER A 39 8.25 6.41 14.32
C SER A 39 7.31 7.39 13.64
N ASP A 40 7.72 8.65 13.55
CA ASP A 40 6.96 9.72 12.89
C ASP A 40 7.14 9.72 11.35
N PHE A 41 7.38 8.55 10.75
CA PHE A 41 7.63 8.45 9.30
C PHE A 41 6.44 8.90 8.45
N ASP A 42 5.21 8.64 8.89
CA ASP A 42 3.94 9.01 8.24
C ASP A 42 3.93 8.83 6.71
N GLY A 43 4.34 7.64 6.24
CA GLY A 43 4.48 7.33 4.83
C GLY A 43 3.42 6.38 4.27
N SER A 44 2.99 6.62 3.04
CA SER A 44 2.20 5.71 2.20
C SER A 44 2.99 5.25 0.98
N VAL A 45 2.49 4.18 0.34
CA VAL A 45 3.02 3.60 -0.89
C VAL A 45 2.13 3.98 -2.06
N VAL A 46 2.74 4.50 -3.12
CA VAL A 46 2.13 4.63 -4.44
C VAL A 46 2.54 3.40 -5.26
N VAL A 47 1.56 2.66 -5.76
CA VAL A 47 1.79 1.43 -6.54
C VAL A 47 1.69 1.76 -8.03
N VAL A 48 2.69 1.34 -8.80
CA VAL A 48 2.73 1.42 -10.25
C VAL A 48 2.50 0.02 -10.82
N GLN A 49 1.47 -0.12 -11.64
CA GLN A 49 1.20 -1.31 -12.43
C GLN A 49 2.09 -1.31 -13.68
N PRO A 50 3.03 -2.25 -13.84
CA PRO A 50 3.95 -2.26 -14.98
C PRO A 50 3.41 -3.05 -16.18
N ILE A 51 2.25 -3.72 -16.04
CA ILE A 51 1.62 -4.54 -17.08
C ILE A 51 0.26 -3.97 -17.48
N GLU A 52 -0.16 -4.25 -18.72
CA GLU A 52 -1.43 -3.73 -19.25
C GLU A 52 -2.65 -4.25 -18.47
N GLN A 53 -2.62 -5.52 -18.06
CA GLN A 53 -3.70 -6.20 -17.33
C GLN A 53 -3.25 -6.57 -15.91
N GLY A 54 -3.29 -5.60 -14.99
CA GLY A 54 -3.04 -5.82 -13.56
C GLY A 54 -4.31 -5.65 -12.72
N MET A 55 -4.13 -5.41 -11.42
CA MET A 55 -5.21 -5.37 -10.44
C MET A 55 -5.35 -4.02 -9.74
N CYS A 56 -4.71 -2.95 -10.21
CA CYS A 56 -4.73 -1.65 -9.53
C CYS A 56 -6.14 -1.10 -9.31
N ASP A 57 -7.07 -1.31 -10.25
CA ASP A 57 -8.46 -0.86 -10.13
C ASP A 57 -9.28 -1.60 -9.05
N MET A 58 -8.75 -2.72 -8.55
CA MET A 58 -9.41 -3.60 -7.56
C MET A 58 -8.82 -3.46 -6.14
N LEU A 59 -7.81 -2.59 -5.93
CA LEU A 59 -7.00 -2.46 -4.70
C LEU A 59 -7.28 -1.15 -3.91
#